data_AF-A0A7X7YN64-F1
#
_entry.id   AF-A0A7X7YN64-F1
#
_cell.length_a   1.000
_cell.length_b   1.000
_cell.length_c   1.000
_cell.angle_alpha   90.00
_cell.angle_beta   90.00
_cell.angle_gamma   90.00
#
_symmetry.space_group_name_H-M   'P 1'
#
loop_
_entity.id
_entity.type
_entity.pdbx_description
1 polymer ?
#
loop_
_entity_poly.entity_id
_entity_poly.type
_entity_poly.pdbx_seq_one_letter_code
_entity_poly.pdbx_strand_id
1 'polypeptide(L)'
;MKTMCKMLKRDSKGFTLVELMVVLLIIGILIAIAIPIYNSTQKNAKQRACDANIRTIEGAAAQYYSTVGEWPSMSDLTTATDDEDNRYIKENPQCPFGENLDENTVTYEIDENTGEVRCLVNHDTGALQSN
;
A
#
# COMPACT_ATOMS: atom_id res chain seq x y z
N MET A 1 -45.71 22.29 -56.39
CA MET A 1 -45.00 21.63 -55.27
C MET A 1 -43.53 21.99 -55.33
N LYS A 2 -43.04 22.86 -54.45
CA LYS A 2 -41.61 23.17 -54.34
C LYS A 2 -41.23 22.99 -52.88
N THR A 3 -40.85 21.77 -52.52
CA THR A 3 -40.45 21.42 -51.16
C THR A 3 -38.99 21.82 -50.99
N MET A 4 -38.77 22.89 -50.24
CA MET A 4 -37.46 23.46 -49.97
C MET A 4 -36.79 22.66 -48.85
N CYS A 5 -35.89 21.74 -49.21
CA CYS A 5 -34.97 21.12 -48.26
C CYS A 5 -33.97 22.17 -47.79
N LYS A 6 -34.25 22.77 -46.64
CA LYS A 6 -33.38 23.75 -45.98
C LYS A 6 -32.17 22.99 -45.41
N MET A 7 -31.01 23.11 -46.07
CA MET A 7 -29.75 22.57 -45.57
C MET A 7 -29.43 23.19 -44.20
N LEU A 8 -29.46 22.38 -43.16
CA LEU A 8 -28.97 22.76 -41.83
C LEU A 8 -27.46 22.98 -41.93
N LYS A 9 -27.02 24.24 -42.01
CA LYS A 9 -25.62 24.62 -41.84
C LYS A 9 -25.19 24.16 -40.45
N ARG A 10 -24.37 23.11 -40.39
CA ARG A 10 -23.61 22.78 -39.19
C ARG A 10 -22.61 23.92 -38.97
N ASP A 11 -22.89 24.78 -37.99
CA ASP A 11 -21.90 25.70 -37.42
C ASP A 11 -20.86 24.86 -36.64
N SER A 12 -19.95 24.24 -37.38
CA SER A 12 -18.80 23.54 -36.81
C SER A 12 -17.75 24.56 -36.43
N LYS A 13 -17.95 25.26 -35.31
CA LYS A 13 -16.87 25.96 -34.61
C LYS A 13 -15.92 24.90 -34.03
N GLY A 14 -14.77 24.72 -34.67
CA GLY A 14 -13.71 23.85 -34.16
C GLY A 14 -13.00 24.49 -32.98
N PHE A 15 -12.53 23.65 -32.05
CA PHE A 15 -11.65 24.06 -30.94
C PHE A 15 -10.39 24.70 -31.52
N THR A 16 -9.98 25.87 -31.03
CA THR A 16 -8.75 26.49 -31.53
C THR A 16 -7.54 25.81 -30.89
N LEU A 17 -6.44 25.66 -31.64
CA LEU A 17 -5.20 25.08 -31.09
C LEU A 17 -4.71 25.85 -29.86
N VAL A 18 -4.87 27.17 -29.86
CA VAL A 18 -4.48 28.06 -28.76
C VAL A 18 -5.26 27.75 -27.48
N GLU A 19 -6.57 27.47 -27.61
CA GLU A 19 -7.44 27.13 -26.49
C GLU A 19 -7.02 25.82 -25.82
N LEU A 20 -6.56 24.85 -26.61
CA LEU A 20 -6.00 23.60 -26.07
C LEU A 20 -4.63 23.82 -25.39
N MET A 21 -3.78 24.70 -25.95
CA MET A 21 -2.45 24.97 -25.40
C MET A 21 -2.52 25.62 -24.01
N VAL A 22 -3.42 26.58 -23.80
CA VAL A 22 -3.59 27.22 -22.48
C VAL A 22 -4.08 26.22 -21.44
N VAL A 23 -4.95 25.28 -21.83
CA VAL A 23 -5.44 24.22 -20.93
C VAL A 23 -4.31 23.30 -20.50
N LEU A 24 -3.47 22.84 -21.43
CA LEU A 24 -2.33 21.98 -21.10
C LEU A 24 -1.29 22.69 -20.22
N LEU A 25 -1.09 24.00 -20.42
CA LEU A 25 -0.24 24.81 -19.56
C LEU A 25 -0.73 24.82 -18.11
N ILE A 26 -2.04 25.03 -17.91
CA ILE A 26 -2.63 25.04 -16.56
C ILE A 26 -2.54 23.65 -15.92
N ILE A 27 -2.87 22.59 -16.66
CA ILE A 27 -2.76 21.20 -16.18
C ILE A 27 -1.30 20.87 -15.80
N GLY A 28 -0.33 21.31 -16.60
CA GLY A 28 1.09 21.11 -16.32
C GLY A 28 1.53 21.73 -14.99
N ILE A 29 1.08 22.95 -14.69
CA ILE A 29 1.38 23.62 -13.41
C ILE A 29 0.77 22.85 -12.24
N LEU A 30 -0.48 22.39 -12.38
CA LEU A 30 -1.15 21.62 -11.33
C LEU A 30 -0.44 20.29 -11.05
N ILE A 31 -0.06 19.55 -12.10
CA ILE A 31 0.64 18.26 -11.98
C ILE A 31 2.00 18.43 -11.29
N ALA A 32 2.75 19.48 -11.63
CA ALA A 32 4.06 19.75 -11.04
C ALA A 32 4.00 19.88 -9.50
N ILE A 33 2.92 20.44 -8.96
CA ILE A 33 2.69 20.56 -7.51
C ILE A 33 2.08 19.27 -6.95
N ALA A 34 1.17 18.64 -7.70
CA ALA A 34 0.42 17.47 -7.23
C ALA A 34 1.30 16.22 -7.02
N ILE A 35 2.24 15.93 -7.93
CA ILE A 35 3.09 14.73 -7.87
C ILE A 35 3.89 14.62 -6.56
N PRO A 36 4.69 15.63 -6.14
CA PRO A 36 5.49 15.50 -4.91
C PRO A 36 4.62 15.37 -3.66
N ILE A 37 3.48 16.08 -3.60
CA ILE A 37 2.52 16.01 -2.49
C ILE A 37 1.89 14.62 -2.43
N TYR A 38 1.47 14.08 -3.58
CA TYR A 38 0.89 12.75 -3.68
C TYR A 38 1.88 11.67 -3.24
N ASN A 39 3.13 11.72 -3.71
CA ASN A 39 4.17 10.76 -3.35
C ASN A 39 4.49 10.80 -1.85
N SER A 40 4.59 11.99 -1.25
CA SER A 40 4.78 12.14 0.19
C SER A 40 3.60 11.59 0.99
N THR A 41 2.38 11.88 0.57
CA THR A 41 1.15 11.40 1.22
C THR A 41 1.05 9.87 1.15
N GLN A 42 1.36 9.28 0.00
CA GLN A 42 1.41 7.83 -0.18
C GLN A 42 2.46 7.19 0.74
N LYS A 43 3.68 7.74 0.81
CA LYS A 43 4.72 7.24 1.72
C LYS A 43 4.29 7.30 3.19
N ASN A 44 3.70 8.40 3.61
CA ASN A 44 3.19 8.56 4.98
C ASN A 44 2.04 7.59 5.29
N ALA A 45 1.15 7.34 4.33
CA ALA A 45 0.09 6.35 4.49
C ALA A 45 0.65 4.93 4.64
N LYS A 46 1.63 4.57 3.82
CA LYS A 46 2.34 3.28 3.91
C LYS A 46 3.05 3.11 5.25
N GLN A 47 3.71 4.16 5.75
CA GLN A 47 4.36 4.13 7.07
C GLN A 47 3.35 3.90 8.20
N ARG A 48 2.24 4.66 8.20
CA ARG A 48 1.18 4.49 9.21
C ARG A 48 0.53 3.11 9.16
N ALA A 49 0.35 2.55 7.97
CA ALA A 49 -0.15 1.19 7.82
C ALA A 49 0.86 0.16 8.36
N CYS A 50 2.16 0.37 8.15
CA CYS A 50 3.20 -0.47 8.75
C CYS A 50 3.17 -0.43 10.28
N ASP A 51 3.10 0.77 10.87
CA ASP A 51 3.01 0.94 12.33
C ASP A 51 1.74 0.30 12.89
N ALA A 52 0.63 0.36 12.16
CA ALA A 52 -0.62 -0.30 12.54
C ALA A 52 -0.52 -1.83 12.49
N ASN A 53 0.16 -2.37 11.47
CA ASN A 53 0.43 -3.79 11.35
C ASN A 53 1.30 -4.29 12.51
N ILE A 54 2.39 -3.59 12.83
CA ILE A 54 3.28 -3.89 13.97
C ILE A 54 2.46 -3.98 15.25
N ARG A 55 1.65 -2.97 15.56
CA ARG A 55 0.79 -2.97 16.77
C ARG A 55 -0.22 -4.12 16.79
N THR A 56 -0.73 -4.51 15.63
CA THR A 56 -1.65 -5.64 15.52
C THR A 56 -0.95 -6.96 15.85
N ILE A 57 0.28 -7.15 15.35
CA ILE A 57 1.11 -8.32 15.62
C ILE A 57 1.56 -8.33 17.09
N GLU A 58 2.03 -7.20 17.64
CA GLU A 58 2.41 -7.07 19.05
C GLU A 58 1.24 -7.42 19.98
N GLY A 59 0.03 -6.94 19.65
CA GLY A 59 -1.18 -7.28 20.40
C GLY A 59 -1.49 -8.78 20.36
N ALA A 60 -1.38 -9.40 19.19
CA ALA A 60 -1.55 -10.85 19.03
C ALA A 60 -0.47 -11.64 19.78
N ALA A 61 0.79 -11.19 19.73
CA ALA A 61 1.91 -11.79 20.43
C ALA A 61 1.77 -11.72 21.96
N ALA A 62 1.34 -10.58 22.48
CA ALA A 62 1.06 -10.42 23.91
C ALA A 62 -0.11 -11.32 24.37
N GLN A 63 -1.13 -11.50 23.53
CA GLN A 63 -2.24 -12.39 23.82
C GLN A 63 -1.81 -13.88 23.82
N TYR A 64 -0.92 -14.27 22.90
CA TYR A 64 -0.30 -15.59 22.90
C TYR A 64 0.55 -15.81 24.15
N TYR A 65 1.44 -14.87 24.48
CA TYR A 65 2.28 -14.93 25.68
C TYR A 65 1.46 -15.08 26.96
N SER A 66 0.32 -14.39 27.04
CA SER A 66 -0.60 -14.50 28.19
C SER A 66 -1.21 -15.89 28.36
N THR A 67 -1.26 -16.69 27.30
CA THR A 67 -1.87 -18.02 27.28
C THR A 67 -0.82 -19.13 27.40
N VAL A 68 0.31 -18.99 26.70
CA VAL A 68 1.34 -20.03 26.56
C VAL A 68 2.54 -19.78 27.48
N GLY A 69 2.80 -18.52 27.86
CA GLY A 69 3.93 -18.14 28.72
C GLY A 69 5.26 -17.94 27.99
N GLU A 70 5.26 -18.09 26.67
CA GLU A 70 6.42 -17.91 25.78
C GLU A 70 6.05 -16.98 24.63
N TRP A 71 7.02 -16.26 24.06
CA TRP A 71 6.76 -15.38 22.92
C TRP A 71 6.60 -16.21 21.64
N PRO A 72 5.60 -15.90 20.80
CA PRO A 72 5.33 -16.68 19.59
C PRO A 72 6.28 -16.33 18.45
N SER A 73 6.52 -17.32 17.59
CA SER A 73 6.94 -17.07 16.21
C SER A 73 5.76 -16.59 15.35
N MET A 74 6.04 -16.07 14.15
CA MET A 74 4.96 -15.60 13.27
C MET A 74 4.00 -16.72 12.85
N SER A 75 4.47 -17.97 12.76
CA SER A 75 3.64 -19.15 12.50
C SER A 75 2.66 -19.44 13.65
N ASP A 76 3.07 -19.24 14.90
CA ASP A 76 2.25 -19.57 16.06
C ASP A 76 1.01 -18.68 16.18
N LEU A 77 1.08 -17.44 15.69
CA LEU A 77 -0.06 -16.52 15.66
C LEU A 77 -1.13 -16.89 14.63
N THR A 78 -0.71 -17.54 13.54
CA THR A 78 -1.57 -17.85 12.38
C THR A 78 -2.07 -19.30 12.35
N THR A 79 -1.47 -20.18 13.15
CA THR A 79 -1.85 -21.60 13.17
C THR A 79 -3.12 -21.77 14.01
N ALA A 80 -4.20 -22.24 13.39
CA ALA A 80 -5.39 -22.66 14.12
C ALA A 80 -5.13 -24.06 14.71
N THR A 81 -5.15 -24.20 16.04
CA THR A 81 -5.25 -25.52 16.66
C THR A 81 -6.72 -25.92 16.70
N ASP A 82 -7.06 -26.95 15.95
CA ASP A 82 -8.34 -27.69 15.96
C ASP A 82 -9.60 -26.88 15.63
N ASP A 83 -9.97 -26.84 14.33
CA ASP A 83 -11.29 -26.57 13.71
C ASP A 83 -12.18 -25.39 14.19
N GLU A 84 -11.78 -24.63 15.21
CA GLU A 84 -12.37 -23.36 15.60
C GLU A 84 -11.30 -22.27 15.57
N ASP A 85 -11.72 -21.06 15.24
CA ASP A 85 -10.93 -19.86 14.90
C ASP A 85 -10.13 -19.30 16.10
N ASN A 86 -9.36 -20.13 16.79
CA ASN A 86 -8.49 -19.80 17.94
C ASN A 86 -7.15 -19.18 17.51
N ARG A 87 -7.10 -18.56 16.33
CA ARG A 87 -5.92 -17.84 15.87
C ARG A 87 -5.87 -16.47 16.53
N TYR A 88 -4.67 -16.07 16.91
CA TYR A 88 -4.42 -14.73 17.45
C TYR A 88 -4.45 -13.66 16.34
N ILE A 89 -4.16 -14.06 15.10
CA ILE A 89 -4.34 -13.23 13.90
C ILE A 89 -4.86 -14.07 12.73
N LYS A 90 -5.78 -13.52 11.93
CA LYS A 90 -6.40 -14.24 10.81
C LYS A 90 -5.42 -14.56 9.68
N GLU A 91 -4.54 -13.61 9.38
CA GLU A 91 -3.53 -13.70 8.34
C GLU A 91 -2.39 -12.74 8.70
N ASN A 92 -1.17 -13.07 8.29
CA ASN A 92 -0.04 -12.17 8.43
C ASN A 92 -0.27 -10.89 7.60
N PRO A 93 -0.29 -9.69 8.21
CA PRO A 93 -0.46 -8.45 7.46
C PRO A 93 0.69 -8.26 6.47
N GLN A 94 0.34 -7.80 5.27
CA GLN A 94 1.32 -7.54 4.22
C GLN A 94 1.98 -6.17 4.42
N CYS A 95 3.29 -6.10 4.17
CA CYS A 95 4.01 -4.84 4.25
C CYS A 95 3.61 -3.91 3.09
N PRO A 96 3.11 -2.68 3.35
CA PRO A 96 2.72 -1.73 2.30
C PRO A 96 3.87 -1.23 1.41
N PHE A 97 5.12 -1.51 1.80
CA PHE A 97 6.33 -1.19 1.04
C PHE A 97 6.79 -2.33 0.13
N GLY A 98 6.12 -3.49 0.14
CA GLY A 98 6.46 -4.68 -0.65
C GLY A 98 6.12 -4.60 -2.14
N GLU A 99 6.29 -3.43 -2.77
CA GLU A 99 6.14 -3.31 -4.23
C GLU A 99 7.48 -3.61 -4.90
N ASN A 100 7.60 -4.79 -5.53
CA ASN A 100 8.57 -5.15 -6.58
C ASN A 100 9.97 -4.52 -6.43
N LEU A 101 10.60 -4.71 -5.28
CA LEU A 101 12.07 -4.71 -5.24
C LEU A 101 12.47 -6.08 -5.79
N ASP A 102 13.20 -6.09 -6.91
CA ASP A 102 13.62 -7.26 -7.67
C ASP A 102 14.14 -8.41 -6.76
N GLU A 103 13.27 -9.36 -6.35
CA GLU A 103 13.58 -10.49 -5.45
C GLU A 103 13.68 -10.18 -3.94
N ASN A 104 13.01 -9.13 -3.45
CA ASN A 104 13.06 -8.79 -2.03
C ASN A 104 11.68 -8.77 -1.37
N THR A 105 11.41 -9.78 -0.56
CA THR A 105 10.15 -9.90 0.18
C THR A 105 10.31 -9.23 1.54
N VAL A 106 9.50 -8.19 1.79
CA VAL A 106 9.47 -7.52 3.10
C VAL A 106 8.44 -8.19 3.99
N THR A 107 8.87 -8.81 5.08
CA THR A 107 8.04 -9.57 6.02
C THR A 107 8.18 -9.04 7.44
N TYR A 108 7.16 -9.29 8.27
CA TYR A 108 7.23 -9.06 9.71
C TYR A 108 7.77 -10.31 10.40
N GLU A 109 8.67 -10.13 11.35
CA GLU A 109 9.21 -11.17 12.23
C GLU A 109 9.03 -10.74 13.69
N ILE A 110 8.86 -11.72 14.58
CA ILE A 110 8.74 -11.52 16.02
C ILE A 110 10.01 -12.07 16.65
N ASP A 111 10.68 -11.28 17.48
CA ASP A 111 11.80 -11.76 18.28
C ASP A 111 11.28 -12.63 19.44
N GLU A 112 11.58 -13.93 19.42
CA GLU A 112 11.09 -14.92 20.40
C GLU A 112 11.62 -14.70 21.83
N ASN A 113 12.61 -13.84 22.04
CA ASN A 113 13.13 -13.54 23.38
C ASN A 113 12.47 -12.30 23.98
N THR A 114 12.13 -11.32 23.14
CA THR A 114 11.68 -10.00 23.57
C THR A 114 10.23 -9.69 23.23
N GLY A 115 9.63 -10.40 22.27
CA GLY A 115 8.31 -10.10 21.72
C GLY A 115 8.29 -8.88 20.78
N GLU A 116 9.45 -8.30 20.47
CA GLU A 116 9.56 -7.13 19.59
C GLU A 116 9.28 -7.53 18.14
N VAL A 117 8.39 -6.78 17.46
CA VAL A 117 8.05 -7.03 16.06
C VAL A 117 8.94 -6.17 15.16
N ARG A 118 9.68 -6.83 14.28
CA ARG A 118 10.62 -6.19 13.34
C ARG A 118 10.15 -6.39 11.91
N CYS A 119 10.37 -5.38 11.07
CA CYS A 119 10.21 -5.53 9.63
C CYS A 119 11.55 -5.97 9.05
N LEU A 120 11.59 -7.16 8.48
CA LEU A 120 12.76 -7.67 7.80
C LEU A 120 12.58 -7.57 6.29
N VAL A 121 13.70 -7.32 5.64
CA VAL A 121 13.83 -7.21 4.19
C VAL A 121 14.61 -8.44 3.79
N ASN A 122 13.91 -9.47 3.29
CA ASN A 122 14.54 -10.75 3.00
C ASN A 122 15.28 -10.68 1.67
N HIS A 123 16.57 -10.34 1.74
CA HIS A 123 17.48 -10.27 0.62
C HIS A 123 18.14 -11.65 0.40
N ASP A 124 17.34 -12.63 0.03
CA ASP A 124 17.83 -13.87 -0.59
C ASP A 124 18.19 -13.55 -2.05
N THR A 125 19.15 -12.66 -2.33
CA THR A 125 20.55 -13.09 -2.54
C THR A 125 21.57 -12.08 -1.99
N GLY A 126 22.01 -12.31 -0.75
CA GLY A 126 23.36 -11.92 -0.31
C GLY A 126 23.45 -10.62 0.50
N ALA A 127 23.30 -10.80 1.81
CA ALA A 127 24.01 -10.10 2.89
C ALA A 127 23.80 -8.58 3.10
N LEU A 128 23.60 -8.29 4.40
CA LEU A 128 23.76 -7.01 5.13
C LEU A 128 22.51 -6.11 5.13
N GLN A 129 22.08 -5.48 6.22
CA GLN A 129 22.35 -5.56 7.66
C GLN A 129 21.30 -4.66 8.35
N SER A 130 21.03 -4.92 9.62
CA SER A 130 20.35 -4.00 10.54
C SER A 130 20.99 -2.61 10.54
N ASN A 131 20.18 -1.56 10.36
CA ASN A 131 20.30 -0.28 11.08
C ASN A 131 18.96 0.44 11.07
#